data_AF-A0A3L6J8Z3-F1
#
_entry.id   AF-A0A3L6J8Z3-F1
#
_cell.length_a   1.000
_cell.length_b   1.000
_cell.length_c   1.000
_cell.angle_alpha   90.00
_cell.angle_beta   90.00
_cell.angle_gamma   90.00
#
_symmetry.space_group_name_H-M   'P 1'
#
loop_
_entity.id
_entity.type
_entity.pdbx_description
1 polymer ?
#
loop_
_entity_poly.entity_id
_entity_poly.type
_entity_poly.pdbx_seq_one_letter_code
_entity_poly.pdbx_strand_id
1 'polypeptide(L)'
;MPDTEVTPTSIWNQPVSASVGGSSLINLANLLLRETSTRITTLQRCEGPDPELFVVSRLEWRDSDPRKPVLPQMPRILSLLETLRESKGVPHEIYLDSNDGIAVYLPTGTRISDLPRNSKEAIRILMALARDTVANVLSTMHEVENCFWMAARRKGFSPEIVERMALKEQHYDSPGILREFHGILRKYFSIRFHIQRSESCLYVEEEV
;
A
#
# COMPACT_ATOMS: atom_id res chain seq x y z
N MET A 1 -4.47 29.00 -27.09
CA MET A 1 -4.68 28.57 -25.70
C MET A 1 -5.91 27.69 -25.69
N PRO A 2 -5.79 26.41 -25.31
CA PRO A 2 -6.97 25.65 -24.92
C PRO A 2 -7.03 25.54 -23.39
N ASP A 3 -8.26 25.68 -22.91
CA ASP A 3 -8.66 25.73 -21.53
C ASP A 3 -8.29 24.46 -20.75
N THR A 4 -7.68 24.65 -19.59
CA THR A 4 -7.39 23.59 -18.64
C THR A 4 -8.69 23.20 -17.94
N GLU A 5 -9.33 22.12 -18.40
CA GLU A 5 -10.38 21.45 -17.65
C GLU A 5 -9.78 20.92 -16.34
N VAL A 6 -10.16 21.57 -15.23
CA VAL A 6 -9.88 21.10 -13.88
C VAL A 6 -10.78 19.90 -13.64
N THR A 7 -10.24 18.68 -13.82
CA THR A 7 -10.90 17.45 -13.37
C THR A 7 -11.17 17.54 -11.87
N PRO A 8 -12.41 17.31 -11.42
CA PRO A 8 -12.73 17.34 -10.00
C PRO A 8 -12.02 16.18 -9.30
N THR A 9 -11.26 16.50 -8.25
CA THR A 9 -10.75 15.54 -7.27
C THR A 9 -11.92 14.71 -6.77
N SER A 10 -11.93 13.42 -7.13
CA SER A 10 -12.93 12.46 -6.67
C SER A 10 -12.86 12.36 -5.15
N ILE A 11 -13.75 13.08 -4.47
CA ILE A 11 -13.94 12.99 -3.02
C ILE A 11 -14.54 11.60 -2.75
N TRP A 12 -13.69 10.71 -2.26
CA TRP A 12 -14.05 9.36 -1.84
C TRP A 12 -15.04 9.45 -0.66
N ASN A 13 -16.33 9.29 -0.93
CA ASN A 13 -17.39 9.15 0.08
C ASN A 13 -17.80 7.67 0.25
N GLN A 14 -17.39 7.01 1.35
CA GLN A 14 -18.02 5.76 1.81
C GLN A 14 -19.23 6.07 2.71
N PRO A 15 -20.30 5.26 2.68
CA PRO A 15 -21.43 5.43 3.59
C PRO A 15 -21.02 5.02 5.02
N VAL A 16 -21.09 5.96 5.95
CA VAL A 16 -20.85 5.74 7.38
C VAL A 16 -22.09 5.05 7.97
N SER A 17 -21.96 3.79 8.41
CA SER A 17 -23.06 3.11 9.12
C SER A 17 -23.09 3.50 10.59
N ALA A 18 -24.26 3.93 11.06
CA ALA A 18 -24.49 4.39 12.42
C ALA A 18 -24.60 3.23 13.43
N SER A 19 -23.67 3.18 14.40
CA SER A 19 -23.90 2.56 15.71
C SER A 19 -23.44 3.52 16.81
N VAL A 20 -24.36 3.86 17.71
CA VAL A 20 -24.57 5.22 18.26
C VAL A 20 -23.60 5.65 19.38
N GLY A 21 -22.62 4.81 19.76
CA GLY A 21 -21.54 5.18 20.71
C GLY A 21 -20.15 5.27 20.06
N GLY A 22 -19.72 4.18 19.43
CA GLY A 22 -18.41 4.08 18.77
C GLY A 22 -18.30 4.91 17.48
N SER A 23 -19.41 5.08 16.74
CA SER A 23 -19.43 5.86 15.51
C SER A 23 -19.06 7.33 15.72
N SER A 24 -19.46 7.93 16.85
CA SER A 24 -19.18 9.35 17.15
C SER A 24 -17.69 9.62 17.39
N LEU A 25 -17.02 8.73 18.12
CA LEU A 25 -15.58 8.85 18.40
C LEU A 25 -14.73 8.61 17.15
N ILE A 26 -15.10 7.62 16.33
CA ILE A 26 -14.44 7.34 15.05
C ILE A 26 -14.61 8.54 14.10
N ASN A 27 -15.82 9.12 14.00
CA ASN A 27 -16.07 10.29 13.17
C ASN A 27 -15.24 11.50 13.62
N LEU A 28 -15.13 11.73 14.94
CA LEU A 28 -14.32 12.81 15.47
C LEU A 28 -12.82 12.59 15.23
N ALA A 29 -12.32 11.36 15.42
CA ALA A 29 -10.93 11.01 15.07
C ALA A 29 -10.66 11.22 13.57
N ASN A 30 -11.59 10.81 12.70
CA ASN A 30 -11.50 11.04 11.26
C ASN A 30 -11.55 12.52 10.87
N LEU A 31 -12.30 13.34 11.60
CA LEU A 31 -12.31 14.79 11.41
C LEU A 31 -10.96 15.43 11.78
N LEU A 32 -10.29 14.91 12.81
CA LEU A 32 -8.93 15.33 13.17
C LEU A 32 -7.87 14.83 12.18
N LEU A 33 -8.11 13.68 11.56
CA LEU A 33 -7.27 13.10 10.52
C LEU A 33 -7.58 13.59 9.11
N ARG A 34 -8.51 14.54 8.94
CA ARG A 34 -9.05 14.96 7.62
C ARG A 34 -7.98 15.44 6.62
N GLU A 35 -6.87 15.97 7.13
CA GLU A 35 -5.75 16.51 6.34
C GLU A 35 -4.70 15.43 6.02
N THR A 36 -4.90 14.21 6.49
CA THR A 36 -4.02 13.06 6.25
C THR A 36 -4.64 12.09 5.24
N SER A 37 -3.81 11.23 4.67
CA SER A 37 -4.24 10.11 3.81
C SER A 37 -4.82 8.92 4.59
N THR A 38 -5.06 9.08 5.89
CA THR A 38 -5.38 7.99 6.82
C THR A 38 -6.74 8.21 7.49
N ARG A 39 -7.52 7.14 7.61
CA ARG A 39 -8.82 7.12 8.27
C ARG A 39 -8.96 5.86 9.12
N ILE A 40 -9.81 5.92 10.13
CA ILE A 40 -10.17 4.77 10.97
C ILE A 40 -11.58 4.36 10.61
N THR A 41 -11.80 3.06 10.46
CA THR A 41 -13.10 2.48 10.14
C THR A 41 -13.33 1.16 10.88
N THR A 42 -14.52 0.61 10.75
CA THR A 42 -14.82 -0.78 11.11
C THR A 42 -15.40 -1.49 9.91
N LEU A 43 -15.06 -2.78 9.74
CA LEU A 43 -15.64 -3.60 8.68
C LEU A 43 -16.83 -4.39 9.25
N GLN A 44 -18.02 -4.20 8.67
CA GLN A 44 -19.25 -4.88 9.10
C GLN A 44 -19.20 -6.41 8.93
N ARG A 45 -18.24 -6.94 8.14
CA ARG A 45 -18.09 -8.38 7.86
C ARG A 45 -17.09 -9.09 8.79
N CYS A 46 -16.63 -8.48 9.88
CA CYS A 46 -15.83 -9.19 10.87
C CYS A 46 -16.74 -10.04 11.77
N GLU A 47 -16.44 -11.34 11.87
CA GLU A 47 -17.21 -12.33 12.61
C GLU A 47 -17.22 -12.01 14.12
N GLY A 48 -18.25 -11.33 14.60
CA GLY A 48 -18.45 -11.14 16.03
C GLY A 48 -19.38 -9.97 16.40
N PRO A 49 -19.91 -9.97 17.63
CA PRO A 49 -20.72 -8.86 18.15
C PRO A 49 -19.92 -7.58 18.40
N ASP A 50 -18.59 -7.66 18.44
CA ASP A 50 -17.68 -6.55 18.72
C ASP A 50 -16.70 -6.36 17.54
N PRO A 51 -16.85 -5.27 16.76
CA PRO A 51 -16.10 -5.09 15.52
C PRO A 51 -14.66 -4.63 15.77
N GLU A 52 -13.76 -5.13 14.93
CA GLU A 52 -12.36 -4.71 14.88
C GLU A 52 -12.22 -3.35 14.17
N LEU A 53 -11.31 -2.53 14.67
CA LEU A 53 -10.89 -1.27 14.06
C LEU A 53 -9.87 -1.53 12.95
N PHE A 54 -10.08 -0.86 11.82
CA PHE A 54 -9.18 -0.87 10.69
C PHE A 54 -8.66 0.53 10.43
N VAL A 55 -7.39 0.61 10.07
CA VAL A 55 -6.77 1.84 9.57
C VAL A 55 -6.74 1.76 8.06
N VAL A 56 -7.49 2.63 7.40
CA VAL A 56 -7.47 2.79 5.96
C VAL A 56 -6.47 3.87 5.62
N SER A 57 -5.42 3.53 4.88
CA SER A 57 -4.41 4.50 4.46
C SER A 57 -4.12 4.38 2.98
N ARG A 58 -3.80 5.49 2.35
CA ARG A 58 -3.26 5.52 0.98
C ARG A 58 -1.74 5.56 1.07
N LEU A 59 -1.10 4.49 0.60
CA LEU A 59 0.35 4.33 0.61
C LEU A 59 0.93 4.59 -0.77
N GLU A 60 1.93 5.45 -0.82
CA GLU A 60 2.67 5.75 -2.04
C GLU A 60 3.65 4.63 -2.35
N TRP A 61 3.53 4.06 -3.54
CA TRP A 61 4.40 2.99 -4.03
C TRP A 61 5.29 3.43 -5.19
N ARG A 62 4.88 4.46 -5.93
CA ARG A 62 5.57 5.03 -7.09
C ARG A 62 6.27 6.33 -6.71
N ASP A 63 7.40 6.61 -7.35
CA ASP A 63 8.09 7.89 -7.30
C ASP A 63 7.19 9.01 -7.84
N SER A 64 7.34 10.21 -7.28
CA SER A 64 6.58 11.39 -7.69
C SER A 64 6.88 11.82 -9.13
N ASP A 65 8.04 11.45 -9.68
CA ASP A 65 8.36 11.66 -11.09
C ASP A 65 7.78 10.54 -11.97
N PRO A 66 6.74 10.82 -12.79
CA PRO A 66 6.11 9.80 -13.63
C PRO A 66 7.04 9.30 -14.75
N ARG A 67 8.13 10.00 -15.05
CA ARG A 67 9.09 9.64 -16.09
C ARG A 67 10.02 8.50 -15.68
N LYS A 68 10.13 8.25 -14.36
CA LYS A 68 10.97 7.15 -13.88
C LYS A 68 10.36 5.81 -14.27
N PRO A 69 11.19 4.87 -14.75
CA PRO A 69 10.70 3.56 -15.13
C PRO A 69 10.14 2.81 -13.91
N VAL A 70 9.12 1.99 -14.13
CA VAL A 70 8.47 1.20 -13.08
C VAL A 70 9.34 0.05 -12.60
N LEU A 71 10.18 -0.54 -13.48
CA LEU A 71 10.99 -1.71 -13.17
C LEU A 71 11.86 -1.59 -11.89
N PRO A 72 12.65 -0.52 -11.67
CA PRO A 72 13.40 -0.34 -10.43
C PRO A 72 12.51 -0.10 -9.20
N GLN A 73 11.24 0.26 -9.39
CA GLN A 73 10.26 0.50 -8.32
C GLN A 73 9.47 -0.78 -7.97
N MET A 74 9.51 -1.82 -8.81
CA MET A 74 8.84 -3.10 -8.57
C MET A 74 9.15 -3.73 -7.21
N PRO A 75 10.40 -3.69 -6.69
CA PRO A 75 10.69 -4.21 -5.36
C PRO A 75 9.91 -3.51 -4.25
N ARG A 76 9.64 -2.21 -4.35
CA ARG A 76 8.90 -1.45 -3.35
C ARG A 76 7.45 -1.89 -3.28
N ILE A 77 6.76 -1.93 -4.43
CA ILE A 77 5.36 -2.39 -4.50
C ILE A 77 5.24 -3.86 -4.06
N LEU A 78 6.17 -4.73 -4.45
CA LEU A 78 6.15 -6.14 -4.02
C LEU A 78 6.46 -6.29 -2.52
N SER A 79 7.34 -5.46 -1.96
CA SER A 79 7.61 -5.44 -0.52
C SER A 79 6.41 -4.96 0.28
N LEU A 80 5.65 -3.99 -0.25
CA LEU A 80 4.38 -3.57 0.34
C LEU A 80 3.40 -4.74 0.36
N LEU A 81 3.21 -5.40 -0.79
CA LEU A 81 2.27 -6.52 -0.89
C LEU A 81 2.67 -7.71 -0.03
N GLU A 82 3.96 -8.02 0.04
CA GLU A 82 4.48 -9.07 0.92
C GLU A 82 4.26 -8.71 2.40
N THR A 83 4.41 -7.44 2.77
CA THR A 83 4.15 -6.95 4.14
C THR A 83 2.66 -7.03 4.50
N LEU A 84 1.80 -6.82 3.52
CA LEU A 84 0.35 -6.91 3.69
C LEU A 84 -0.16 -8.34 3.57
N ARG A 85 0.67 -9.31 3.18
CA ARG A 85 0.27 -10.70 2.97
C ARG A 85 -0.50 -11.23 4.17
N GLU A 86 -1.57 -11.98 3.90
CA GLU A 86 -2.50 -12.51 4.91
C GLU A 86 -3.38 -11.46 5.61
N SER A 87 -3.24 -10.16 5.28
CA SER A 87 -4.19 -9.13 5.70
C SER A 87 -5.33 -8.98 4.69
N LYS A 88 -6.49 -8.50 5.17
CA LYS A 88 -7.61 -8.08 4.31
C LYS A 88 -7.29 -6.84 3.46
N GLY A 89 -6.09 -6.26 3.61
CA GLY A 89 -5.64 -5.05 2.95
C GLY A 89 -4.78 -5.27 1.70
N VAL A 90 -4.50 -6.51 1.30
CA VAL A 90 -3.77 -6.81 0.05
C VAL A 90 -4.69 -6.53 -1.14
N PRO A 91 -4.33 -5.60 -2.05
CA PRO A 91 -5.06 -5.42 -3.30
C PRO A 91 -4.79 -6.57 -4.28
N HIS A 92 -5.84 -7.02 -4.98
CA HIS A 92 -5.76 -8.03 -6.03
C HIS A 92 -5.21 -7.50 -7.35
N GLU A 93 -5.47 -6.23 -7.63
CA GLU A 93 -5.08 -5.57 -8.88
C GLU A 93 -4.52 -4.18 -8.59
N ILE A 94 -3.39 -3.86 -9.22
CA ILE A 94 -2.75 -2.56 -9.11
C ILE A 94 -2.37 -2.05 -10.50
N TYR A 95 -2.89 -0.88 -10.84
CA TYR A 95 -2.57 -0.18 -12.09
C TYR A 95 -1.21 0.51 -11.97
N LEU A 96 -0.23 0.06 -12.76
CA LEU A 96 1.16 0.50 -12.68
C LEU A 96 1.40 1.86 -13.36
N ASP A 97 0.48 2.28 -14.23
CA ASP A 97 0.46 3.58 -14.87
C ASP A 97 -0.13 4.67 -13.98
N SER A 98 -0.94 4.28 -12.98
CA SER A 98 -1.51 5.21 -12.02
C SER A 98 -0.44 5.86 -11.13
N ASN A 99 -0.58 7.16 -10.91
CA ASN A 99 0.14 7.87 -9.86
C ASN A 99 -0.64 7.83 -8.53
N ASP A 100 -1.77 7.11 -8.50
CA ASP A 100 -2.51 6.92 -7.29
C ASP A 100 -1.79 5.94 -6.35
N GLY A 101 -1.72 6.33 -5.08
CA GLY A 101 -1.28 5.44 -4.02
C GLY A 101 -2.26 4.28 -3.85
N ILE A 102 -1.79 3.19 -3.24
CA ILE A 102 -2.58 2.01 -2.98
C ILE A 102 -3.38 2.23 -1.70
N ALA A 103 -4.71 2.10 -1.77
CA ALA A 103 -5.56 2.11 -0.59
C ALA A 103 -5.51 0.74 0.10
N VAL A 104 -5.09 0.73 1.36
CA VAL A 104 -4.92 -0.51 2.14
C VAL A 104 -5.75 -0.46 3.40
N TYR A 105 -6.33 -1.61 3.77
CA TYR A 105 -7.06 -1.81 5.02
C TYR A 105 -6.17 -2.55 6.01
N LEU A 106 -5.61 -1.82 6.96
CA LEU A 106 -4.67 -2.35 7.93
C LEU A 106 -5.43 -2.81 9.17
N PRO A 107 -5.41 -4.12 9.50
CA PRO A 107 -5.98 -4.61 10.75
C PRO A 107 -5.18 -4.04 11.92
N THR A 108 -5.88 -3.62 12.97
CA THR A 108 -5.22 -3.06 14.16
C THR A 108 -5.17 -4.05 15.32
N GLY A 109 -5.92 -5.17 15.24
CA GLY A 109 -6.11 -6.08 16.36
C GLY A 109 -6.89 -5.49 17.55
N THR A 110 -7.31 -4.22 17.46
CA THR A 110 -8.03 -3.50 18.50
C THR A 110 -9.52 -3.48 18.19
N ARG A 111 -10.36 -3.79 19.18
CA ARG A 111 -11.82 -3.78 19.01
C ARG A 111 -12.45 -2.50 19.56
N ILE A 112 -13.69 -2.22 19.17
CA ILE A 112 -14.42 -1.07 19.71
C ILE A 112 -14.56 -1.18 21.24
N SER A 113 -14.78 -2.37 21.79
CA SER A 113 -14.94 -2.53 23.24
C SER A 113 -13.69 -2.19 24.06
N ASP A 114 -12.51 -2.22 23.42
CA ASP A 114 -11.23 -1.92 24.06
C ASP A 114 -11.01 -0.41 24.24
N LEU A 115 -11.84 0.42 23.59
CA LEU A 115 -11.74 1.87 23.70
C LEU A 115 -12.17 2.35 25.10
N PRO A 116 -11.44 3.30 25.69
CA PRO A 116 -11.79 3.83 26.99
C PRO A 116 -13.11 4.61 26.91
N ARG A 117 -13.88 4.59 28.01
CA ARG A 117 -15.15 5.34 28.12
C ARG A 117 -14.95 6.87 28.07
N ASN A 118 -13.73 7.34 28.36
CA ASN A 118 -13.38 8.75 28.27
C ASN A 118 -13.10 9.12 26.80
N SER A 119 -13.89 10.04 26.25
CA SER A 119 -13.81 10.45 24.84
C SER A 119 -12.46 11.05 24.46
N LYS A 120 -11.87 11.91 25.30
CA LYS A 120 -10.57 12.54 25.02
C LYS A 120 -9.46 11.51 24.94
N GLU A 121 -9.48 10.55 25.87
CA GLU A 121 -8.50 9.46 25.89
C GLU A 121 -8.69 8.51 24.71
N ALA A 122 -9.95 8.18 24.38
CA ALA A 122 -10.26 7.33 23.23
C ALA A 122 -9.75 7.93 21.91
N ILE A 123 -9.96 9.23 21.69
CA ILE A 123 -9.45 9.92 20.49
C ILE A 123 -7.92 9.88 20.45
N ARG A 124 -7.25 10.12 21.59
CA ARG A 124 -5.78 10.06 21.67
C ARG A 124 -5.26 8.68 21.27
N ILE A 125 -5.89 7.62 21.78
CA ILE A 125 -5.57 6.23 21.42
C ILE A 125 -5.85 5.97 19.95
N LEU A 126 -7.00 6.37 19.42
CA LEU A 126 -7.34 6.18 18.00
C LEU A 126 -6.33 6.86 17.07
N MET A 127 -5.92 8.09 17.37
CA MET A 127 -4.91 8.81 16.58
C MET A 127 -3.52 8.17 16.68
N ALA A 128 -3.13 7.70 17.87
CA ALA A 128 -1.88 6.96 18.05
C ALA A 128 -1.90 5.64 17.27
N LEU A 129 -2.99 4.87 17.41
CA LEU A 129 -3.21 3.62 16.70
C LEU A 129 -3.09 3.78 15.19
N ALA A 130 -3.72 4.81 14.62
CA ALA A 130 -3.61 5.09 13.19
C ALA A 130 -2.17 5.38 12.76
N ARG A 131 -1.45 6.21 13.52
CA ARG A 131 -0.06 6.56 13.24
C ARG A 131 0.85 5.34 13.35
N ASP A 132 0.74 4.60 14.44
CA ASP A 132 1.62 3.48 14.76
C ASP A 132 1.39 2.32 13.78
N THR A 133 0.13 2.06 13.39
CA THR A 133 -0.19 1.03 12.40
C THR A 133 0.44 1.34 11.04
N VAL A 134 0.31 2.57 10.55
CA VAL A 134 0.92 2.99 9.28
C VAL A 134 2.46 2.97 9.36
N ALA A 135 3.02 3.48 10.47
CA ALA A 135 4.47 3.51 10.66
C ALA A 135 5.06 2.09 10.70
N ASN A 136 4.41 1.14 11.38
CA ASN A 136 4.83 -0.25 11.42
C ASN A 136 4.86 -0.88 10.04
N VAL A 137 3.78 -0.72 9.25
CA VAL A 137 3.71 -1.26 7.88
C VAL A 137 4.80 -0.66 7.00
N LEU A 138 5.03 0.65 7.05
CA LEU A 138 6.08 1.30 6.27
C LEU A 138 7.48 0.86 6.70
N SER A 139 7.72 0.66 8.00
CA SER A 139 9.00 0.15 8.51
C SER A 139 9.27 -1.27 8.01
N THR A 140 8.29 -2.17 8.15
CA THR A 140 8.42 -3.56 7.68
C THR A 140 8.60 -3.61 6.16
N MET A 141 7.83 -2.82 5.40
CA MET A 141 8.00 -2.70 3.95
C MET A 141 9.44 -2.29 3.58
N HIS A 142 9.98 -1.28 4.27
CA HIS A 142 11.32 -0.79 4.00
C HIS A 142 12.40 -1.83 4.35
N GLU A 143 12.24 -2.58 5.44
CA GLU A 143 13.13 -3.67 5.81
C GLU A 143 13.12 -4.80 4.77
N VAL A 144 11.94 -5.20 4.30
CA VAL A 144 11.78 -6.23 3.24
C VAL A 144 12.43 -5.77 1.94
N GLU A 145 12.21 -4.52 1.54
CA GLU A 145 12.80 -3.94 0.32
C GLU A 145 14.33 -3.87 0.43
N ASN A 146 14.86 -3.44 1.58
CA ASN A 146 16.30 -3.39 1.82
C ASN A 146 16.93 -4.78 1.75
N CYS A 147 16.28 -5.78 2.34
CA CYS A 147 16.73 -7.17 2.26
C CYS A 147 16.72 -7.70 0.81
N PHE A 148 15.70 -7.35 0.03
CA PHE A 148 15.66 -7.65 -1.40
C PHE A 148 16.87 -7.05 -2.12
N TRP A 149 17.11 -5.74 -1.93
CA TRP A 149 18.21 -5.06 -2.62
C TRP A 149 19.58 -5.58 -2.20
N MET A 150 19.77 -5.96 -0.92
CA MET A 150 20.98 -6.65 -0.48
C MET A 150 21.20 -7.97 -1.21
N ALA A 151 20.14 -8.76 -1.40
CA ALA A 151 20.21 -10.02 -2.15
C ALA A 151 20.44 -9.81 -3.65
N ALA A 152 19.76 -8.82 -4.25
CA ALA A 152 19.89 -8.47 -5.66
C ALA A 152 21.31 -7.95 -5.99
N ARG A 153 21.92 -7.15 -5.10
CA ARG A 153 23.29 -6.66 -5.26
C ARG A 153 24.34 -7.77 -5.32
N ARG A 154 24.14 -8.87 -4.57
CA ARG A 154 25.02 -10.06 -4.65
C ARG A 154 24.99 -10.71 -6.03
N LYS A 155 23.94 -10.47 -6.81
CA LYS A 155 23.79 -10.92 -8.20
C LYS A 155 24.11 -9.83 -9.23
N GLY A 156 24.68 -8.70 -8.79
CA GLY A 156 25.08 -7.60 -9.68
C GLY A 156 23.97 -6.61 -10.01
N PHE A 157 22.82 -6.65 -9.32
CA PHE A 157 21.72 -5.71 -9.55
C PHE A 157 21.66 -4.62 -8.48
N SER A 158 21.60 -3.36 -8.92
CA SER A 158 21.30 -2.20 -8.07
C SER A 158 20.13 -1.41 -8.68
N PRO A 159 19.46 -0.52 -7.91
CA PRO A 159 18.38 0.31 -8.44
C PRO A 159 18.80 1.06 -9.71
N GLU A 160 20.02 1.61 -9.74
CA GLU A 160 20.56 2.36 -10.87
C GLU A 160 20.79 1.47 -12.09
N ILE A 161 21.30 0.26 -11.90
CA ILE A 161 21.50 -0.71 -13.00
C ILE A 161 20.15 -1.11 -13.59
N VAL A 162 19.16 -1.39 -12.74
CA VAL A 162 17.81 -1.79 -13.17
C VAL A 162 17.10 -0.63 -13.88
N GLU A 163 17.35 0.61 -13.47
CA GLU A 163 16.85 1.80 -14.17
C GLU A 163 17.44 1.90 -15.59
N ARG A 164 18.76 1.76 -15.76
CA ARG A 164 19.41 1.75 -17.08
C ARG A 164 18.91 0.61 -17.97
N MET A 165 18.68 -0.57 -17.39
CA MET A 165 18.06 -1.70 -18.09
C MET A 165 16.65 -1.36 -18.58
N ALA A 166 15.84 -0.70 -17.76
CA ALA A 166 14.48 -0.33 -18.11
C ALA A 166 14.45 0.73 -19.23
N LEU A 167 15.40 1.66 -19.23
CA LEU A 167 15.60 2.66 -20.27
C LEU A 167 16.27 2.11 -21.53
N LYS A 168 16.70 0.85 -21.54
CA LYS A 168 17.40 0.18 -22.65
C LYS A 168 18.67 0.92 -23.07
N GLU A 169 19.43 1.40 -22.10
CA GLU A 169 20.72 2.03 -22.38
C GLU A 169 21.70 1.04 -23.01
N GLN A 170 22.66 1.57 -23.79
CA GLN A 170 23.67 0.77 -24.46
C GLN A 170 24.43 -0.10 -23.44
N HIS A 171 24.58 -1.40 -23.74
CA HIS A 171 25.16 -2.44 -22.87
C HIS A 171 24.26 -2.98 -21.75
N TYR A 172 23.05 -2.44 -21.55
CA TYR A 172 22.08 -2.90 -20.54
C TYR A 172 20.76 -3.39 -21.17
N ASP A 173 20.68 -3.44 -22.49
CA ASP A 173 19.49 -3.80 -23.28
C ASP A 173 19.32 -5.31 -23.52
N SER A 174 20.21 -6.13 -22.96
CA SER A 174 20.15 -7.59 -23.13
C SER A 174 18.88 -8.18 -22.49
N PRO A 175 18.05 -8.93 -23.24
CA PRO A 175 16.85 -9.56 -22.71
C PRO A 175 17.16 -10.64 -21.68
N GLY A 176 18.38 -11.19 -21.67
CA GLY A 176 18.83 -12.17 -20.68
C GLY A 176 18.92 -11.57 -19.27
N ILE A 177 19.50 -10.38 -19.16
CA ILE A 177 19.68 -9.67 -17.89
C ILE A 177 18.31 -9.30 -17.29
N LEU A 178 17.36 -8.86 -18.13
CA LEU A 178 15.99 -8.58 -17.70
C LEU A 178 15.27 -9.82 -17.15
N ARG A 179 15.42 -10.97 -17.82
CA ARG A 179 14.85 -12.25 -17.35
C ARG A 179 15.45 -12.69 -16.03
N GLU A 180 16.75 -12.51 -15.85
CA GLU A 180 17.44 -12.83 -14.61
C GLU A 180 16.90 -11.99 -13.45
N PHE A 181 16.76 -10.67 -13.65
CA PHE A 181 16.18 -9.78 -12.64
C PHE A 181 14.74 -10.19 -12.28
N HIS A 182 13.88 -10.46 -13.28
CA HIS A 182 12.53 -10.99 -13.03
C HIS A 182 12.55 -12.33 -12.27
N GLY A 183 13.55 -13.19 -12.54
CA GLY A 183 13.76 -14.42 -11.80
C GLY A 183 14.12 -14.19 -10.33
N ILE A 184 14.86 -13.13 -10.01
CA ILE A 184 15.16 -12.74 -8.63
C ILE A 184 13.89 -12.28 -7.93
N LEU A 185 13.10 -11.40 -8.56
CA LEU A 185 11.83 -10.92 -8.00
C LEU A 185 10.91 -12.09 -7.63
N ARG A 186 10.69 -13.02 -8.57
CA ARG A 186 9.83 -14.19 -8.36
C ARG A 186 10.36 -15.19 -7.34
N LYS A 187 11.68 -15.25 -7.15
CA LYS A 187 12.29 -16.15 -6.16
C LYS A 187 12.28 -15.56 -4.75
N TYR A 188 12.34 -14.23 -4.65
CA TYR A 188 12.46 -13.54 -3.38
C TYR A 188 11.12 -13.30 -2.70
N PHE A 189 10.14 -12.77 -3.45
CA PHE A 189 8.80 -12.53 -2.91
C PHE A 189 8.00 -13.83 -2.93
N SER A 190 7.32 -14.12 -1.82
CA SER A 190 6.51 -15.33 -1.69
C SER A 190 5.16 -15.14 -2.38
N ILE A 191 4.67 -13.89 -2.41
CA ILE A 191 3.42 -13.56 -3.08
C ILE A 191 3.54 -13.86 -4.58
N ARG A 192 2.52 -14.53 -5.12
CA ARG A 192 2.45 -14.82 -6.54
C ARG A 192 1.82 -13.64 -7.27
N PHE A 193 2.47 -13.22 -8.34
CA PHE A 193 2.01 -12.07 -9.10
C PHE A 193 2.30 -12.22 -10.59
N HIS A 194 1.46 -11.57 -11.39
CA HIS A 194 1.60 -11.48 -12.83
C HIS A 194 1.58 -10.02 -13.30
N ILE A 195 2.52 -9.66 -14.16
CA ILE A 195 2.56 -8.32 -14.78
C ILE A 195 1.92 -8.43 -16.16
N GLN A 196 0.72 -7.87 -16.33
CA GLN A 196 0.07 -7.83 -17.62
C GLN A 196 0.55 -6.61 -18.41
N ARG A 197 1.31 -6.86 -19.47
CA ARG A 197 1.91 -5.79 -20.29
C ARG A 197 0.91 -5.06 -21.16
N SER A 198 -0.19 -5.71 -21.54
CA SER A 198 -1.26 -5.11 -22.36
C SER A 198 -2.07 -4.07 -21.57
N GLU A 199 -2.17 -4.25 -20.27
CA GLU A 199 -3.07 -3.47 -19.38
C GLU A 199 -2.29 -2.65 -18.34
N SER A 200 -0.95 -2.71 -18.37
CA SER A 200 -0.07 -2.08 -17.38
C SER A 200 -0.50 -2.37 -15.94
N CYS A 201 -0.97 -3.58 -15.66
CA CYS A 201 -1.46 -3.96 -14.33
C CYS A 201 -0.59 -5.05 -13.70
N LEU A 202 -0.49 -4.99 -12.38
CA LEU A 202 0.05 -6.03 -11.52
C LEU A 202 -1.12 -6.77 -10.89
N TYR A 203 -1.26 -8.03 -11.23
CA TYR A 203 -2.24 -8.93 -10.64
C TYR A 203 -1.59 -9.77 -9.54
N VAL A 204 -2.24 -9.85 -8.39
CA VAL A 204 -1.84 -10.67 -7.26
C VAL A 204 -2.73 -11.91 -7.23
N GLU A 205 -2.12 -13.10 -7.32
CA GLU A 205 -2.89 -14.35 -7.27
C GLU A 205 -3.33 -14.62 -5.82
N GLU A 206 -4.61 -14.89 -5.61
CA GLU A 206 -5.07 -15.46 -4.33
C GLU A 206 -4.59 -16.92 -4.26
N GLU A 207 -3.85 -17.27 -3.20
CA GLU A 207 -3.68 -18.69 -2.89
C GLU A 207 -5.03 -19.24 -2.43
N VAL A 208 -5.58 -20.16 -3.22
CA VAL A 208 -6.79 -20.95 -2.93
C VAL A 208 -6.50 -21.99 -1.85
#